data_AF-A0AA92U979-F1
#
_entry.id   AF-A0AA92U979-F1
#
_cell.length_a   1.000
_cell.length_b   1.000
_cell.length_c   1.000
_cell.angle_alpha   90.00
_cell.angle_beta   90.00
_cell.angle_gamma   90.00
#
_symmetry.space_group_name_H-M   'P 1'
#
loop_
_entity.id
_entity.type
_entity.pdbx_description
1 polymer ?
#
loop_
_entity_poly.entity_id
_entity_poly.type
_entity_poly.pdbx_seq_one_letter_code
_entity_poly.pdbx_strand_id
1 'polypeptide(L)'
;MNNLLLLTLFSLVLWIIVLKKTRYEFFSSAAFTLVTVCVGVILLYFQSLLWNISISNETTYLIGVGLISLSVAEVLCFKQYSHKISVKNNKVQYYNIKYCNYLLLFYIVATYLYAHEISKLGQMLGYNDLSAIGEVKANMEDLNAKMNPLIKQMYKVVTAASYIHSLIFANNVFLAKSHFKKEWRHLIPFLCTVVITLASGGRLNIFKVMVGLILVSYLFLRESSNWKKLYIQKVLKIGLPLGIAFVFLFSAVSLIVKNNASQRDKIETFEYISYYAGSPIQVFNLKVEDGRHKWEYNRFGNYTFIGLYDLLGFGDDAKSEKIGSGMVYLGGNSNKSGNAQTVFGSAYLDFGPLGMAIFIFLSYFLFGRYYYKYIVCSYSSYTRNKRLLVYVYCYVSIIALAFYDNCYWILLSSTGILTLLVLLVMYWFYFKKLLIKKKNN
;
A
#
# COMPACT_ATOMS: atom_id res chain seq x y z
N MET A 1 5.23 -25.42 13.63
CA MET A 1 4.76 -25.74 12.25
C MET A 1 3.25 -25.88 12.13
N ASN A 2 2.55 -26.65 12.98
CA ASN A 2 1.10 -26.87 12.86
C ASN A 2 0.25 -25.59 12.82
N ASN A 3 0.63 -24.56 13.59
CA ASN A 3 -0.11 -23.30 13.66
C ASN A 3 -0.08 -22.48 12.36
N LEU A 4 1.02 -22.51 11.60
CA LEU A 4 1.12 -21.81 10.32
C LEU A 4 0.22 -22.47 9.26
N LEU A 5 0.18 -23.81 9.25
CA LEU A 5 -0.73 -24.57 8.37
C LEU A 5 -2.18 -24.31 8.74
N LEU A 6 -2.51 -24.32 10.02
CA LEU A 6 -3.85 -23.99 10.52
C LEU A 6 -4.27 -22.58 10.07
N LEU A 7 -3.40 -21.58 10.26
CA LEU A 7 -3.69 -20.20 9.86
C LEU A 7 -3.83 -20.04 8.34
N THR A 8 -3.04 -20.79 7.56
CA THR A 8 -3.17 -20.83 6.09
C THR A 8 -4.53 -21.37 5.66
N LEU A 9 -4.92 -22.54 6.19
CA LEU A 9 -6.23 -23.15 5.90
C LEU A 9 -7.37 -22.25 6.35
N PHE A 10 -7.26 -21.69 7.56
CA PHE A 10 -8.27 -20.80 8.12
C PHE A 10 -8.47 -19.53 7.27
N SER A 11 -7.38 -18.85 6.89
CA SER A 11 -7.43 -17.66 6.04
C SER A 11 -8.00 -17.97 4.64
N LEU A 12 -7.65 -19.13 4.05
CA LEU A 12 -8.18 -19.57 2.76
C LEU A 12 -9.68 -19.89 2.82
N VAL A 13 -10.14 -20.58 3.87
CA VAL A 13 -11.57 -20.88 4.07
C VAL A 13 -12.36 -19.58 4.26
N LEU A 14 -11.90 -18.68 5.14
CA LEU A 14 -12.53 -17.37 5.32
C LEU A 14 -12.57 -16.56 4.02
N TRP A 15 -11.48 -16.58 3.24
CA TRP A 15 -11.43 -15.91 1.95
C TRP A 15 -12.50 -16.42 0.98
N ILE A 16 -12.66 -17.75 0.85
CA ILE A 16 -13.71 -18.35 0.02
C ILE A 16 -15.11 -17.94 0.53
N ILE A 17 -15.32 -17.95 1.85
CA ILE A 17 -16.60 -17.54 2.46
C ILE A 17 -16.91 -16.07 2.11
N VAL A 18 -15.96 -15.16 2.34
CA VAL A 18 -16.12 -13.72 2.06
C VAL A 18 -16.39 -13.50 0.57
N LEU A 19 -15.65 -14.16 -0.33
CA LEU A 19 -15.91 -14.06 -1.77
C LEU A 19 -17.33 -14.53 -2.11
N LYS A 20 -17.78 -15.69 -1.62
CA LYS A 20 -19.15 -16.15 -1.88
C LYS A 20 -20.19 -15.17 -1.35
N LYS A 21 -20.01 -14.64 -0.14
CA LYS A 21 -20.95 -13.69 0.49
C LYS A 21 -20.97 -12.31 -0.17
N THR A 22 -19.88 -11.89 -0.80
CA THR A 22 -19.75 -10.59 -1.49
C THR A 22 -19.92 -10.69 -3.01
N ARG A 23 -20.43 -11.80 -3.54
CA ARG A 23 -20.60 -12.07 -4.98
C ARG A 23 -19.27 -11.97 -5.76
N TYR A 24 -18.23 -12.57 -5.20
CA TYR A 24 -16.88 -12.70 -5.74
C TYR A 24 -16.15 -11.37 -5.95
N GLU A 25 -16.40 -10.41 -5.05
CA GLU A 25 -15.75 -9.10 -5.05
C GLU A 25 -14.29 -9.21 -4.54
N PHE A 26 -13.37 -9.53 -5.45
CA PHE A 26 -11.97 -9.82 -5.12
C PHE A 26 -11.23 -8.66 -4.44
N PHE A 27 -11.48 -7.42 -4.88
CA PHE A 27 -10.87 -6.22 -4.30
C PHE A 27 -11.71 -5.58 -3.18
N SER A 28 -12.65 -6.33 -2.61
CA SER A 28 -13.23 -5.96 -1.31
C SER A 28 -12.12 -5.94 -0.24
N SER A 29 -12.28 -5.11 0.78
CA SER A 29 -11.20 -4.83 1.72
C SER A 29 -10.77 -6.10 2.46
N ALA A 30 -11.77 -6.85 2.96
CA ALA A 30 -11.53 -8.13 3.62
C ALA A 30 -10.94 -9.18 2.67
N ALA A 31 -11.49 -9.37 1.46
CA ALA A 31 -11.00 -10.42 0.57
C ALA A 31 -9.54 -10.20 0.16
N PHE A 32 -9.15 -8.96 -0.10
CA PHE A 32 -7.77 -8.63 -0.44
C PHE A 32 -6.81 -8.83 0.74
N THR A 33 -7.24 -8.47 1.95
CA THR A 33 -6.43 -8.69 3.16
C THR A 33 -6.26 -10.18 3.43
N LEU A 34 -7.34 -10.96 3.33
CA LEU A 34 -7.30 -12.41 3.57
C LEU A 34 -6.33 -13.12 2.61
N VAL A 35 -6.34 -12.78 1.32
CA VAL A 35 -5.41 -13.40 0.36
C VAL A 35 -3.96 -12.95 0.59
N THR A 36 -3.72 -11.68 0.94
CA THR A 36 -2.35 -11.19 1.21
C THR A 36 -1.78 -11.75 2.52
N VAL A 37 -2.60 -11.87 3.57
CA VAL A 37 -2.22 -12.55 4.81
C VAL A 37 -1.95 -14.04 4.54
N CYS A 38 -2.81 -14.72 3.77
CA CYS A 38 -2.58 -16.12 3.38
C CYS A 38 -1.23 -16.31 2.67
N VAL A 39 -0.91 -15.45 1.70
CA VAL A 39 0.41 -15.47 1.03
C VAL A 39 1.54 -15.21 2.03
N GLY A 40 1.38 -14.24 2.94
CA GLY A 40 2.36 -13.95 3.99
C GLY A 40 2.63 -15.15 4.90
N VAL A 41 1.57 -15.86 5.32
CA VAL A 41 1.67 -17.08 6.16
C VAL A 41 2.37 -18.21 5.40
N ILE A 42 2.06 -18.42 4.12
CA ILE A 42 2.72 -19.42 3.27
C ILE A 42 4.23 -19.12 3.16
N LEU A 43 4.59 -17.86 2.90
CA LEU A 43 6.00 -17.47 2.82
C LEU A 43 6.72 -17.63 4.16
N LEU A 44 6.04 -17.31 5.27
CA LEU A 44 6.56 -17.56 6.61
C LEU A 44 6.72 -19.06 6.90
N TYR A 45 5.85 -19.93 6.38
CA TYR A 45 6.01 -21.38 6.52
C TYR A 45 7.34 -21.86 5.92
N PHE A 46 7.68 -21.43 4.70
CA PHE A 46 8.99 -21.76 4.11
C PHE A 46 10.14 -21.22 4.95
N GLN A 47 10.05 -19.97 5.42
CA GLN A 47 11.08 -19.41 6.30
C GLN A 47 11.16 -20.09 7.65
N SER A 48 10.06 -20.64 8.16
CA SER A 48 10.05 -21.33 9.45
C SER A 48 10.91 -22.60 9.44
N LEU A 49 11.00 -23.25 8.28
CA LEU A 49 11.88 -24.41 8.07
C LEU A 49 13.36 -24.01 8.05
N LEU A 50 13.67 -22.84 7.47
CA LEU A 50 15.05 -22.34 7.36
C LEU A 50 15.53 -21.68 8.66
N TRP A 51 14.69 -20.87 9.28
CA TRP A 51 15.01 -20.12 10.49
C TRP A 51 14.75 -20.91 11.75
N ASN A 52 14.16 -22.11 11.66
CA ASN A 52 13.79 -22.95 12.80
C ASN A 52 12.94 -22.18 13.84
N ILE A 53 11.90 -21.50 13.35
CA ILE A 53 10.99 -20.70 14.18
C ILE A 53 9.60 -21.36 14.26
N SER A 54 8.85 -21.02 15.31
CA SER A 54 7.48 -21.48 15.49
C SER A 54 6.58 -20.31 15.90
N ILE A 55 5.28 -20.44 15.64
CA ILE A 55 4.27 -19.45 16.00
C ILE A 55 3.45 -19.99 17.17
N SER A 56 3.30 -19.19 18.21
CA SER A 56 2.51 -19.45 19.40
C SER A 56 1.01 -19.63 19.08
N ASN A 57 0.33 -20.36 19.96
CA ASN A 57 -1.13 -20.52 19.89
C ASN A 57 -1.85 -19.17 20.08
N GLU A 58 -1.33 -18.32 20.97
CA GLU A 58 -1.90 -17.00 21.25
C GLU A 58 -1.87 -16.11 20.00
N THR A 59 -0.72 -16.02 19.32
CA THR A 59 -0.62 -15.25 18.06
C THR A 59 -1.56 -15.77 16.99
N THR A 60 -1.68 -17.10 16.88
CA THR A 60 -2.60 -17.75 15.93
C THR A 60 -4.06 -17.38 16.23
N TYR A 61 -4.45 -17.37 17.51
CA TYR A 61 -5.77 -16.94 17.95
C TYR A 61 -6.02 -15.46 17.66
N LEU A 62 -5.07 -14.58 18.00
CA LEU A 62 -5.19 -13.13 17.78
C LEU A 62 -5.37 -12.79 16.30
N ILE A 63 -4.54 -13.36 15.42
CA ILE A 63 -4.69 -13.18 13.97
C ILE A 63 -6.05 -13.75 13.54
N GLY A 64 -6.44 -14.94 14.02
CA GLY A 64 -7.73 -15.55 13.72
C GLY A 64 -8.92 -14.64 14.05
N VAL A 65 -8.95 -14.05 15.24
CA VAL A 65 -9.97 -13.08 15.68
C VAL A 65 -9.97 -11.83 14.79
N GLY A 66 -8.79 -11.31 14.44
CA GLY A 66 -8.66 -10.19 13.50
C GLY A 66 -9.25 -10.49 12.13
N LEU A 67 -8.96 -11.68 11.57
CA LEU A 67 -9.49 -12.15 10.29
C LEU A 67 -11.02 -12.35 10.31
N ILE A 68 -11.57 -12.85 11.42
CA ILE A 68 -13.04 -12.94 11.60
C ILE A 68 -13.63 -11.53 11.63
N SER A 69 -13.05 -10.63 12.43
CA SER A 69 -13.55 -9.27 12.64
C SER A 69 -13.67 -8.49 11.32
N LEU A 70 -12.62 -8.51 10.48
CA LEU A 70 -12.68 -7.88 9.15
C LEU A 70 -13.68 -8.56 8.21
N SER A 71 -13.83 -9.89 8.31
CA SER A 71 -14.75 -10.65 7.45
C SER A 71 -16.21 -10.33 7.76
N VAL A 72 -16.55 -10.25 9.06
CA VAL A 72 -17.89 -9.87 9.52
C VAL A 72 -18.20 -8.43 9.10
N ALA A 73 -17.26 -7.50 9.29
CA ALA A 73 -17.42 -6.11 8.87
C ALA A 73 -17.75 -5.98 7.38
N GLU A 74 -17.01 -6.66 6.51
CA GLU A 74 -17.23 -6.63 5.06
C GLU A 74 -18.61 -7.21 4.67
N VAL A 75 -18.99 -8.36 5.25
CA VAL A 75 -20.27 -9.00 4.95
C VAL A 75 -21.45 -8.13 5.38
N LEU A 76 -21.36 -7.46 6.53
CA LEU A 76 -22.39 -6.52 6.99
C LEU A 76 -22.52 -5.33 6.03
N CYS A 77 -21.39 -4.72 5.65
CA CYS A 77 -21.38 -3.62 4.68
C CYS A 77 -21.97 -4.04 3.33
N PHE A 78 -21.58 -5.21 2.82
CA PHE A 78 -22.11 -5.71 1.56
C PHE A 78 -23.63 -5.91 1.63
N LYS A 79 -24.15 -6.55 2.69
CA LYS A 79 -25.60 -6.72 2.87
C LYS A 79 -26.34 -5.37 2.90
N GLN A 80 -25.79 -4.38 3.60
CA GLN A 80 -26.40 -3.06 3.73
C GLN A 80 -26.52 -2.31 2.39
N TYR A 81 -25.60 -2.53 1.44
CA TYR A 81 -25.51 -1.73 0.21
C TYR A 81 -25.74 -2.50 -1.10
N SER A 82 -25.64 -3.83 -1.11
CA SER A 82 -25.72 -4.66 -2.32
C SER A 82 -27.02 -4.51 -3.12
N HIS A 83 -28.14 -4.20 -2.45
CA HIS A 83 -29.43 -3.96 -3.10
C HIS A 83 -29.51 -2.63 -3.90
N LYS A 84 -28.50 -1.75 -3.74
CA LYS A 84 -28.49 -0.40 -4.36
C LYS A 84 -27.65 -0.31 -5.63
N ILE A 85 -27.19 -1.43 -6.17
CA ILE A 85 -26.46 -1.47 -7.46
C ILE A 85 -27.48 -1.20 -8.58
N SER A 86 -27.74 0.08 -8.86
CA SER A 86 -28.61 0.49 -9.97
C SER A 86 -27.90 0.24 -11.29
N VAL A 87 -28.62 -0.23 -12.31
CA VAL A 87 -28.14 -0.20 -13.70
C VAL A 87 -28.42 1.19 -14.25
N LYS A 88 -27.39 1.98 -14.55
CA LYS A 88 -27.55 3.24 -15.28
C LYS A 88 -26.74 3.22 -16.58
N ASN A 89 -27.36 3.72 -17.65
CA ASN A 89 -26.67 4.06 -18.89
C ASN A 89 -25.83 5.32 -18.66
N ASN A 90 -24.59 5.15 -18.23
CA ASN A 90 -23.66 6.26 -18.17
C ASN A 90 -23.24 6.72 -19.56
N LYS A 91 -23.22 8.03 -19.76
CA LYS A 91 -22.44 8.63 -20.85
C LYS A 91 -20.96 8.42 -20.53
N VAL A 92 -20.33 7.52 -21.28
CA VAL A 92 -18.90 7.28 -21.19
C VAL A 92 -18.15 8.52 -21.67
N GLN A 93 -17.30 9.09 -20.82
CA GLN A 93 -16.49 10.26 -21.17
C GLN A 93 -15.06 9.83 -21.48
N TYR A 94 -14.58 10.17 -22.67
CA TYR A 94 -13.15 10.09 -23.00
C TYR A 94 -12.41 11.29 -22.41
N TYR A 95 -11.27 11.05 -21.76
CA TYR A 95 -10.44 12.11 -21.18
C TYR A 95 -9.25 12.43 -22.06
N ASN A 96 -9.24 13.63 -22.65
CA ASN A 96 -8.10 14.18 -23.38
C ASN A 96 -7.55 15.42 -22.67
N ILE A 97 -6.25 15.42 -22.35
CA ILE A 97 -5.59 16.50 -21.62
C ILE A 97 -4.94 17.47 -22.61
N LYS A 98 -5.29 18.76 -22.55
CA LYS A 98 -4.81 19.80 -23.49
C LYS A 98 -3.28 19.94 -23.52
N TYR A 99 -2.64 19.97 -22.35
CA TYR A 99 -1.19 20.18 -22.20
C TYR A 99 -0.46 18.92 -21.73
N CYS A 100 -0.91 17.73 -22.18
CA CYS A 100 -0.41 16.45 -21.70
C CYS A 100 1.13 16.34 -21.77
N ASN A 101 1.72 16.67 -22.92
CA ASN A 101 3.16 16.50 -23.14
C ASN A 101 4.01 17.39 -22.20
N TYR A 102 3.58 18.63 -21.95
CA TYR A 102 4.27 19.54 -21.03
C TYR A 102 4.23 19.05 -19.57
N LEU A 103 3.08 18.50 -19.15
CA LEU A 103 2.96 17.89 -17.82
C LEU A 103 3.86 16.65 -17.69
N LEU A 104 3.90 15.81 -18.72
CA LEU A 104 4.78 14.64 -18.74
C LEU A 104 6.25 15.03 -18.65
N LEU A 105 6.67 16.05 -19.41
CA LEU A 105 8.03 16.60 -19.33
C LEU A 105 8.32 17.13 -17.93
N PHE A 106 7.40 17.87 -17.32
CA PHE A 106 7.53 18.36 -15.95
C PHE A 106 7.75 17.22 -14.94
N TYR A 107 7.01 16.11 -15.05
CA TYR A 107 7.19 14.96 -14.16
C TYR A 107 8.55 14.25 -14.35
N ILE A 108 9.03 14.18 -15.58
CA ILE A 108 10.36 13.63 -15.90
C ILE A 108 11.44 14.51 -15.28
N VAL A 109 11.36 15.83 -15.48
CA VAL A 109 12.31 16.81 -14.90
C VAL A 109 12.28 16.76 -13.37
N ALA A 110 11.10 16.75 -12.76
CA ALA A 110 10.93 16.62 -11.32
C ALA A 110 11.58 15.35 -10.76
N THR A 111 11.46 14.23 -11.49
CA THR A 111 12.08 12.95 -11.12
C THR A 111 13.60 13.04 -11.20
N TYR A 112 14.13 13.62 -12.28
CA TYR A 112 15.56 13.84 -12.45
C TYR A 112 16.14 14.74 -11.35
N LEU A 113 15.50 15.89 -11.07
CA LEU A 113 15.93 16.82 -10.03
C LEU A 113 15.97 16.15 -8.65
N TYR A 114 14.99 15.31 -8.33
CA TYR A 114 15.01 14.55 -7.09
C TYR A 114 16.17 13.56 -7.02
N ALA A 115 16.39 12.78 -8.07
CA ALA A 115 17.51 11.83 -8.12
C ALA A 115 18.86 12.55 -8.01
N HIS A 116 19.03 13.67 -8.70
CA HIS A 116 20.22 14.50 -8.63
C HIS A 116 20.45 15.07 -7.22
N GLU A 117 19.40 15.53 -6.54
CA GLU A 117 19.50 16.01 -5.16
C GLU A 117 19.97 14.90 -4.20
N ILE A 118 19.47 13.67 -4.38
CA ILE A 118 19.96 12.52 -3.59
C ILE A 118 21.44 12.25 -3.89
N SER A 119 21.86 12.26 -5.15
CA SER A 119 23.28 12.09 -5.50
C SER A 119 24.15 13.19 -4.88
N LYS A 120 23.71 14.45 -4.92
CA LYS A 120 24.42 15.58 -4.27
C LYS A 120 24.54 15.37 -2.76
N LEU A 121 23.48 14.95 -2.09
CA LEU A 121 23.52 14.64 -0.65
C LEU A 121 24.45 13.46 -0.35
N GLY A 122 24.48 12.44 -1.22
CA GLY A 122 25.43 11.33 -1.12
C GLY A 122 26.88 11.78 -1.26
N GLN A 123 27.17 12.67 -2.20
CA GLN A 123 28.50 13.25 -2.37
C GLN A 123 28.94 14.04 -1.13
N MET A 124 28.00 14.74 -0.46
CA MET A 124 28.28 15.41 0.81
C MET A 124 28.64 14.42 1.94
N LEU A 125 28.17 13.18 1.86
CA LEU A 125 28.56 12.09 2.76
C LEU A 125 29.83 11.35 2.30
N GLY A 126 30.41 11.71 1.15
CA GLY A 126 31.61 11.07 0.58
C GLY A 126 31.33 9.90 -0.37
N TYR A 127 30.08 9.68 -0.78
CA TYR A 127 29.69 8.57 -1.66
C TYR A 127 29.30 9.07 -3.06
N ASN A 128 29.96 8.55 -4.09
CA ASN A 128 29.79 9.00 -5.48
C ASN A 128 29.08 7.97 -6.40
N ASP A 129 28.81 6.77 -5.90
CA ASP A 129 28.16 5.68 -6.63
C ASP A 129 26.71 5.47 -6.13
N LEU A 130 26.09 4.36 -6.54
CA LEU A 130 24.71 4.04 -6.13
C LEU A 130 24.56 3.79 -4.62
N SER A 131 25.66 3.56 -3.90
CA SER A 131 25.66 3.38 -2.43
C SER A 131 25.18 4.65 -1.71
N ALA A 132 25.33 5.82 -2.35
CA ALA A 132 24.82 7.11 -1.89
C ALA A 132 23.33 7.06 -1.51
N ILE A 133 22.52 6.29 -2.23
CA ILE A 133 21.08 6.17 -1.98
C ILE A 133 20.83 5.51 -0.62
N GLY A 134 21.60 4.46 -0.29
CA GLY A 134 21.51 3.77 1.01
C GLY A 134 21.92 4.68 2.16
N GLU A 135 23.03 5.40 2.00
CA GLU A 135 23.61 6.27 3.03
C GLU A 135 22.77 7.51 3.29
N VAL A 136 22.26 8.16 2.24
CA VAL A 136 21.34 9.30 2.39
C VAL A 136 20.08 8.88 3.13
N LYS A 137 19.55 7.68 2.84
CA LYS A 137 18.38 7.15 3.54
C LYS A 137 18.67 6.86 5.02
N ALA A 138 19.84 6.31 5.34
CA ALA A 138 20.24 6.03 6.72
C ALA A 138 20.40 7.32 7.54
N ASN A 139 20.93 8.38 6.93
CA ASN A 139 21.20 9.67 7.56
C ASN A 139 20.11 10.73 7.26
N MET A 140 18.90 10.29 6.88
CA MET A 140 17.87 11.20 6.37
C MET A 140 17.38 12.19 7.42
N GLU A 141 17.40 11.83 8.71
CA GLU A 141 16.97 12.75 9.79
C GLU A 141 17.87 13.99 9.85
N ASP A 142 19.20 13.81 9.74
CA ASP A 142 20.18 14.89 9.75
C ASP A 142 20.23 15.65 8.42
N LEU A 143 20.06 14.94 7.31
CA LEU A 143 20.10 15.54 5.97
C LEU A 143 18.81 16.26 5.59
N ASN A 144 17.72 16.06 6.33
CA ASN A 144 16.41 16.60 6.02
C ASN A 144 16.41 18.13 5.89
N ALA A 145 17.19 18.81 6.74
CA ALA A 145 17.34 20.27 6.72
C ALA A 145 18.19 20.77 5.53
N LYS A 146 19.04 19.90 4.97
CA LYS A 146 19.94 20.22 3.84
C LYS A 146 19.29 19.96 2.48
N MET A 147 18.24 19.14 2.43
CA MET A 147 17.52 18.84 1.21
C MET A 147 16.65 20.03 0.77
N ASN A 148 16.70 20.37 -0.52
CA ASN A 148 15.84 21.42 -1.07
C ASN A 148 14.34 21.12 -0.82
N PRO A 149 13.61 21.99 -0.09
CA PRO A 149 12.21 21.75 0.26
C PRO A 149 11.30 21.61 -0.96
N LEU A 150 11.55 22.34 -2.04
CA LEU A 150 10.74 22.28 -3.26
C LEU A 150 10.90 20.92 -3.94
N ILE A 151 12.13 20.43 -4.07
CA ILE A 151 12.42 19.10 -4.65
C ILE A 151 11.76 18.00 -3.81
N LYS A 152 11.78 18.13 -2.48
CA LYS A 152 11.07 17.21 -1.58
C LYS A 152 9.55 17.20 -1.82
N GLN A 153 8.93 18.33 -2.17
CA GLN A 153 7.51 18.37 -2.52
C GLN A 153 7.23 17.80 -3.92
N MET A 154 8.17 17.91 -4.86
CA MET A 154 8.03 17.32 -6.20
C MET A 154 7.78 15.80 -6.14
N TYR A 155 8.37 15.10 -5.15
CA TYR A 155 8.06 13.68 -4.91
C TYR A 155 6.57 13.41 -4.76
N LYS A 156 5.87 14.24 -3.97
CA LYS A 156 4.43 14.12 -3.72
C LYS A 156 3.63 14.41 -4.98
N VAL A 157 4.06 15.40 -5.76
CA VAL A 157 3.42 15.79 -7.03
C VAL A 157 3.52 14.67 -8.06
N VAL A 158 4.70 14.07 -8.24
CA VAL A 158 4.90 12.93 -9.16
C VAL A 158 4.06 11.73 -8.72
N THR A 159 4.04 11.42 -7.42
CA THR A 159 3.23 10.33 -6.86
C THR A 159 1.73 10.57 -7.07
N ALA A 160 1.24 11.78 -6.82
CA ALA A 160 -0.16 12.15 -7.06
C ALA A 160 -0.54 12.09 -8.55
N ALA A 161 0.38 12.52 -9.45
CA ALA A 161 0.21 12.41 -10.90
C ALA A 161 0.03 10.96 -11.34
N SER A 162 0.75 10.01 -10.73
CA SER A 162 0.60 8.58 -11.02
C SER A 162 -0.82 8.08 -10.78
N TYR A 163 -1.45 8.43 -9.65
CA TYR A 163 -2.84 8.03 -9.38
C TYR A 163 -3.84 8.67 -10.36
N ILE A 164 -3.68 9.95 -10.66
CA ILE A 164 -4.56 10.67 -11.60
C ILE A 164 -4.45 10.08 -13.01
N HIS A 165 -3.23 9.88 -13.50
CA HIS A 165 -3.01 9.32 -14.82
C HIS A 165 -3.41 7.84 -14.90
N SER A 166 -3.29 7.07 -13.81
CA SER A 166 -3.84 5.70 -13.72
C SER A 166 -5.36 5.69 -13.88
N LEU A 167 -6.06 6.66 -13.29
CA LEU A 167 -7.50 6.84 -13.48
C LEU A 167 -7.86 7.19 -14.91
N ILE A 168 -7.13 8.12 -15.53
CA ILE A 168 -7.36 8.53 -16.93
C ILE A 168 -7.12 7.35 -17.87
N PHE A 169 -6.01 6.64 -17.68
CA PHE A 169 -5.65 5.45 -18.44
C PHE A 169 -6.75 4.38 -18.35
N ALA A 170 -7.14 3.99 -17.13
CA ALA A 170 -8.15 2.95 -16.92
C ALA A 170 -9.52 3.34 -17.49
N ASN A 171 -9.94 4.60 -17.31
CA ASN A 171 -11.18 5.10 -17.89
C ASN A 171 -11.13 5.04 -19.43
N ASN A 172 -10.06 5.55 -20.04
CA ASN A 172 -9.96 5.64 -21.49
C ASN A 172 -9.86 4.26 -22.15
N VAL A 173 -9.09 3.34 -21.57
CA VAL A 173 -8.91 1.99 -22.11
C VAL A 173 -10.14 1.10 -21.87
N PHE A 174 -10.72 1.12 -20.66
CA PHE A 174 -11.78 0.15 -20.30
C PHE A 174 -13.20 0.68 -20.47
N LEU A 175 -13.48 1.94 -20.12
CA LEU A 175 -14.81 2.52 -20.34
C LEU A 175 -14.94 3.06 -21.75
N ALA A 176 -14.03 3.94 -22.18
CA ALA A 176 -14.07 4.57 -23.50
C ALA A 176 -13.54 3.69 -24.64
N LYS A 177 -13.06 2.48 -24.32
CA LYS A 177 -12.57 1.46 -25.27
C LYS A 177 -11.49 1.97 -26.24
N SER A 178 -10.66 2.92 -25.79
CA SER A 178 -9.49 3.38 -26.53
C SER A 178 -8.41 2.29 -26.57
N HIS A 179 -7.60 2.29 -27.61
CA HIS A 179 -6.49 1.33 -27.75
C HIS A 179 -5.37 1.64 -26.75
N PHE A 180 -4.82 0.59 -26.12
CA PHE A 180 -3.68 0.70 -25.20
C PHE A 180 -2.50 1.51 -25.78
N LYS A 181 -2.15 1.29 -27.06
CA LYS A 181 -1.07 2.00 -27.77
C LYS A 181 -1.30 3.52 -27.90
N LYS A 182 -2.51 4.02 -27.68
CA LYS A 182 -2.80 5.45 -27.68
C LYS A 182 -2.70 6.06 -26.27
N GLU A 183 -2.98 5.26 -25.26
CA GLU A 183 -3.09 5.72 -23.86
C GLU A 183 -1.83 5.45 -23.03
N TRP A 184 -0.84 4.69 -23.54
CA TRP A 184 0.37 4.29 -22.80
C TRP A 184 1.14 5.46 -22.18
N ARG A 185 1.09 6.65 -22.79
CA ARG A 185 1.73 7.86 -22.24
C ARG A 185 1.23 8.24 -20.85
N HIS A 186 0.02 7.82 -20.49
CA HIS A 186 -0.51 8.00 -19.13
C HIS A 186 0.15 7.06 -18.10
N LEU A 187 0.99 6.11 -18.52
CA LEU A 187 1.81 5.30 -17.62
C LEU A 187 3.16 5.95 -17.30
N ILE A 188 3.55 7.05 -17.98
CA ILE A 188 4.82 7.75 -17.71
C ILE A 188 4.92 8.24 -16.25
N PRO A 189 3.90 8.92 -15.66
CA PRO A 189 3.99 9.35 -14.25
C PRO A 189 4.09 8.17 -13.27
N PHE A 190 3.55 7.00 -13.63
CA PHE A 190 3.75 5.77 -12.89
C PHE A 190 5.23 5.34 -12.92
N LEU A 191 5.87 5.31 -14.10
CA LEU A 191 7.30 5.02 -14.22
C LEU A 191 8.18 6.05 -13.47
N CYS A 192 7.84 7.34 -13.57
CA CYS A 192 8.50 8.40 -12.79
C CYS A 192 8.39 8.15 -11.28
N THR A 193 7.23 7.69 -10.79
CA THR A 193 7.04 7.35 -9.37
C THR A 193 7.87 6.14 -8.96
N VAL A 194 8.07 5.16 -9.86
CA VAL A 194 8.97 4.04 -9.61
C VAL A 194 10.40 4.57 -9.44
N VAL A 195 10.92 5.31 -10.41
CA VAL A 195 12.29 5.83 -10.40
C VAL A 195 12.55 6.74 -9.19
N ILE A 196 11.65 7.67 -8.89
CA ILE A 196 11.83 8.58 -7.76
C ILE A 196 11.78 7.85 -6.42
N THR A 197 11.01 6.75 -6.31
CA THR A 197 10.97 5.91 -5.12
C THR A 197 12.27 5.12 -4.96
N LEU A 198 12.82 4.59 -6.05
CA LEU A 198 14.14 3.94 -6.04
C LEU A 198 15.23 4.92 -5.60
N ALA A 199 15.21 6.16 -6.13
CA ALA A 199 16.15 7.21 -5.74
C ALA A 199 16.03 7.57 -4.25
N SER A 200 14.83 7.50 -3.66
CA SER A 200 14.65 7.70 -2.21
C SER A 200 15.10 6.51 -1.34
N GLY A 201 15.59 5.41 -1.95
CA GLY A 201 15.87 4.15 -1.27
C GLY A 201 14.61 3.46 -0.71
N GLY A 202 13.43 3.90 -1.16
CA GLY A 202 12.12 3.40 -0.77
C GLY A 202 11.64 2.27 -1.67
N ARG A 203 10.60 1.56 -1.22
CA ARG A 203 9.92 0.51 -2.02
C ARG A 203 8.41 0.48 -1.85
N LEU A 204 7.91 0.98 -0.72
CA LEU A 204 6.48 0.96 -0.39
C LEU A 204 5.65 1.73 -1.42
N ASN A 205 6.12 2.89 -1.89
CA ASN A 205 5.36 3.68 -2.84
C ASN A 205 5.27 3.02 -4.23
N ILE A 206 6.26 2.21 -4.64
CA ILE A 206 6.20 1.38 -5.84
C ILE A 206 5.01 0.41 -5.72
N PHE A 207 4.97 -0.36 -4.61
CA PHE A 207 3.86 -1.29 -4.35
C PHE A 207 2.50 -0.57 -4.34
N LYS A 208 2.42 0.59 -3.67
CA LYS A 208 1.19 1.39 -3.57
C LYS A 208 0.67 1.85 -4.94
N VAL A 209 1.51 2.39 -5.82
CA VAL A 209 1.06 2.84 -7.14
C VAL A 209 0.70 1.68 -8.06
N MET A 210 1.37 0.52 -7.90
CA MET A 210 1.08 -0.69 -8.68
C MET A 210 -0.27 -1.30 -8.31
N VAL A 211 -0.50 -1.54 -7.02
CA VAL A 211 -1.80 -2.03 -6.54
C VAL A 211 -2.89 -1.00 -6.86
N GLY A 212 -2.58 0.30 -6.78
CA GLY A 212 -3.48 1.38 -7.15
C GLY A 212 -3.91 1.30 -8.62
N LEU A 213 -2.97 1.15 -9.56
CA LEU A 213 -3.26 1.00 -10.98
C LEU A 213 -4.12 -0.25 -11.26
N ILE A 214 -3.81 -1.38 -10.62
CA ILE A 214 -4.57 -2.63 -10.78
C ILE A 214 -5.99 -2.46 -10.23
N LEU A 215 -6.15 -1.88 -9.05
CA LEU A 215 -7.45 -1.64 -8.41
C LEU A 215 -8.33 -0.71 -9.25
N VAL A 216 -7.77 0.42 -9.70
CA VAL A 216 -8.51 1.37 -10.55
C VAL A 216 -8.92 0.70 -11.86
N SER A 217 -8.02 -0.05 -12.49
CA SER A 217 -8.30 -0.80 -13.71
C SER A 217 -9.40 -1.83 -13.52
N TYR A 218 -9.38 -2.58 -12.41
CA TYR A 218 -10.42 -3.53 -12.04
C TYR A 218 -11.78 -2.84 -11.90
N LEU A 219 -11.85 -1.72 -11.19
CA LEU A 219 -13.11 -1.02 -10.93
C LEU A 219 -13.74 -0.45 -12.22
N PHE A 220 -12.92 0.09 -13.13
CA PHE A 220 -13.42 0.55 -14.43
C PHE A 220 -13.82 -0.62 -15.35
N LEU A 221 -13.13 -1.76 -15.30
CA LEU A 221 -13.55 -2.98 -15.99
C LEU A 221 -14.89 -3.51 -15.46
N ARG A 222 -15.07 -3.55 -14.14
CA ARG A 222 -16.35 -3.92 -13.52
C ARG A 222 -17.46 -2.97 -13.95
N GLU A 223 -17.21 -1.67 -13.89
CA GLU A 223 -18.15 -0.64 -14.32
C GLU A 223 -18.52 -0.79 -15.80
N SER A 224 -17.55 -1.09 -16.69
CA SER A 224 -17.80 -1.32 -18.12
C SER A 224 -18.79 -2.46 -18.40
N SER A 225 -18.93 -3.40 -17.46
CA SER A 225 -19.87 -4.52 -17.52
C SER A 225 -21.17 -4.30 -16.76
N ASN A 226 -21.42 -3.07 -16.28
CA ASN A 226 -22.48 -2.78 -15.30
C ASN A 226 -22.41 -3.69 -14.08
N TRP A 227 -21.20 -3.98 -13.60
CA TRP A 227 -20.91 -4.83 -12.45
C TRP A 227 -21.34 -6.30 -12.59
N LYS A 228 -21.77 -6.74 -13.79
CA LYS A 228 -22.24 -8.11 -14.05
C LYS A 228 -21.10 -9.12 -14.27
N LYS A 229 -19.95 -8.69 -14.79
CA LYS A 229 -18.80 -9.56 -15.10
C LYS A 229 -17.61 -9.20 -14.24
N LEU A 230 -16.87 -10.19 -13.77
CA LEU A 230 -15.70 -10.00 -12.89
C LEU A 230 -14.41 -9.65 -13.64
N TYR A 231 -14.26 -10.09 -14.89
CA TYR A 231 -13.07 -9.89 -15.75
C TYR A 231 -11.70 -10.13 -15.09
N ILE A 232 -11.62 -11.07 -14.14
CA ILE A 232 -10.38 -11.38 -13.40
C ILE A 232 -9.21 -11.68 -14.35
N GLN A 233 -9.44 -12.44 -15.43
CA GLN A 233 -8.41 -12.75 -16.42
C GLN A 233 -7.79 -11.50 -17.06
N LYS A 234 -8.58 -10.45 -17.35
CA LYS A 234 -8.06 -9.20 -17.93
C LYS A 234 -7.22 -8.42 -16.92
N VAL A 235 -7.63 -8.44 -15.65
CA VAL A 235 -6.87 -7.81 -14.57
C VAL A 235 -5.58 -8.57 -14.30
N LEU A 236 -5.60 -9.91 -14.34
CA LEU A 236 -4.39 -10.73 -14.22
C LEU A 236 -3.39 -10.47 -15.35
N LYS A 237 -3.84 -10.21 -16.59
CA LYS A 237 -2.96 -9.83 -17.70
C LYS A 237 -2.19 -8.52 -17.47
N ILE A 238 -2.70 -7.62 -16.63
CA ILE A 238 -2.03 -6.37 -16.25
C ILE A 238 -1.25 -6.57 -14.96
N GLY A 239 -1.87 -7.23 -13.98
CA GLY A 239 -1.33 -7.41 -12.65
C GLY A 239 -0.14 -8.38 -12.59
N LEU A 240 -0.13 -9.45 -13.40
CA LEU A 240 0.94 -10.44 -13.37
C LEU A 240 2.28 -9.87 -13.90
N PRO A 241 2.35 -9.21 -15.07
CA PRO A 241 3.59 -8.57 -15.52
C PRO A 241 4.08 -7.50 -14.54
N LEU A 242 3.16 -6.72 -13.97
CA LEU A 242 3.48 -5.75 -12.93
C LEU A 242 4.04 -6.45 -11.68
N GLY A 243 3.39 -7.50 -11.18
CA GLY A 243 3.86 -8.25 -10.01
C GLY A 243 5.27 -8.83 -10.22
N ILE A 244 5.54 -9.40 -11.40
CA ILE A 244 6.86 -9.90 -11.78
C ILE A 244 7.88 -8.74 -11.81
N ALA A 245 7.55 -7.62 -12.46
CA ALA A 245 8.41 -6.45 -12.48
C ALA A 245 8.68 -5.90 -11.07
N PHE A 246 7.69 -5.91 -10.17
CA PHE A 246 7.87 -5.52 -8.78
C PHE A 246 8.85 -6.43 -8.07
N VAL A 247 8.73 -7.75 -8.23
CA VAL A 247 9.66 -8.72 -7.64
C VAL A 247 11.10 -8.43 -8.07
N PHE A 248 11.34 -8.22 -9.37
CA PHE A 248 12.67 -7.85 -9.86
C PHE A 248 13.17 -6.51 -9.32
N LEU A 249 12.33 -5.48 -9.33
CA LEU A 249 12.68 -4.15 -8.79
C LEU A 249 12.96 -4.22 -7.28
N PHE A 250 12.16 -4.99 -6.55
CA PHE A 250 12.27 -5.17 -5.11
C PHE A 250 13.58 -5.85 -4.73
N SER A 251 13.98 -6.89 -5.49
CA SER A 251 15.31 -7.51 -5.37
C SER A 251 16.43 -6.54 -5.77
N ALA A 252 16.27 -5.78 -6.85
CA ALA A 252 17.29 -4.83 -7.30
C ALA A 252 17.56 -3.71 -6.27
N VAL A 253 16.54 -3.21 -5.58
CA VAL A 253 16.69 -2.22 -4.50
C VAL A 253 17.59 -2.76 -3.39
N SER A 254 17.52 -4.06 -3.10
CA SER A 254 18.33 -4.68 -2.04
C SER A 254 19.84 -4.57 -2.33
N LEU A 255 20.22 -4.60 -3.61
CA LEU A 255 21.61 -4.46 -4.06
C LEU A 255 22.12 -3.02 -3.91
N ILE A 256 21.22 -2.04 -3.95
CA ILE A 256 21.54 -0.60 -3.89
C ILE A 256 21.60 -0.12 -2.43
N VAL A 257 20.74 -0.64 -1.56
CA VAL A 257 20.57 -0.13 -0.18
C VAL A 257 21.47 -0.82 0.84
N LYS A 258 22.00 -2.02 0.55
CA LYS A 258 22.87 -2.77 1.46
C LYS A 258 24.34 -2.65 1.06
N ASN A 259 25.06 -1.74 1.72
CA ASN A 259 26.46 -1.40 1.37
C ASN A 259 27.53 -2.40 1.85
N ASN A 260 27.21 -3.32 2.77
CA ASN A 260 28.21 -4.26 3.28
C ASN A 260 28.42 -5.45 2.34
N ALA A 261 29.62 -5.58 1.78
CA ALA A 261 30.02 -6.70 0.92
C ALA A 261 29.89 -8.08 1.60
N SER A 262 29.96 -8.15 2.93
CA SER A 262 29.73 -9.35 3.73
C SER A 262 28.25 -9.71 3.94
N GLN A 263 27.32 -8.79 3.65
CA GLN A 263 25.87 -9.04 3.63
C GLN A 263 25.31 -9.15 2.20
N ARG A 264 26.17 -9.04 1.18
CA ARG A 264 25.88 -9.37 -0.22
C ARG A 264 25.92 -10.87 -0.51
N ASP A 265 26.01 -11.70 0.52
CA ASP A 265 25.67 -13.11 0.37
C ASP A 265 24.32 -13.17 -0.31
N LYS A 266 24.29 -13.88 -1.43
CA LYS A 266 23.20 -13.95 -2.39
C LYS A 266 21.91 -14.32 -1.66
N ILE A 267 21.22 -13.34 -1.09
CA ILE A 267 19.87 -13.54 -0.59
C ILE A 267 19.11 -13.86 -1.86
N GLU A 268 18.81 -15.15 -2.05
CA GLU A 268 18.02 -15.60 -3.17
C GLU A 268 16.76 -14.76 -3.18
N THR A 269 16.33 -14.30 -4.36
CA THR A 269 15.18 -13.38 -4.51
C THR A 269 13.97 -13.87 -3.70
N PHE A 270 13.78 -15.18 -3.63
CA PHE A 270 12.78 -15.83 -2.80
C PHE A 270 12.97 -15.54 -1.30
N GLU A 271 14.17 -15.75 -0.73
CA GLU A 271 14.43 -15.49 0.68
C GLU A 271 14.22 -14.01 1.05
N TYR A 272 14.57 -13.08 0.16
CA TYR A 272 14.37 -11.65 0.38
C TYR A 272 12.88 -11.27 0.42
N ILE A 273 12.09 -11.81 -0.50
CA ILE A 273 10.64 -11.58 -0.56
C ILE A 273 9.96 -12.25 0.63
N SER A 274 10.29 -13.50 0.90
CA SER A 274 9.73 -14.27 2.01
C SER A 274 10.06 -13.63 3.35
N TYR A 275 11.25 -13.04 3.48
CA TYR A 275 11.59 -12.22 4.63
C TYR A 275 10.62 -11.05 4.80
N TYR A 276 10.40 -10.21 3.79
CA TYR A 276 9.56 -9.03 3.98
C TYR A 276 8.07 -9.33 4.07
N ALA A 277 7.58 -10.34 3.36
CA ALA A 277 6.16 -10.68 3.39
C ALA A 277 5.78 -11.57 4.57
N GLY A 278 6.70 -12.42 5.05
CA GLY A 278 6.45 -13.36 6.15
C GLY A 278 6.91 -12.87 7.53
N SER A 279 8.02 -12.14 7.63
CA SER A 279 8.56 -11.69 8.93
C SER A 279 7.61 -10.84 9.77
N PRO A 280 6.68 -10.03 9.23
CA PRO A 280 5.78 -9.24 10.08
C PRO A 280 4.87 -10.07 10.99
N ILE A 281 4.55 -11.30 10.58
CA ILE A 281 3.80 -12.25 11.42
C ILE A 281 4.71 -12.81 12.52
N GLN A 282 5.98 -13.08 12.22
CA GLN A 282 6.97 -13.50 13.22
C GLN A 282 7.30 -12.40 14.22
N VAL A 283 7.45 -11.16 13.77
CA VAL A 283 7.64 -9.98 14.64
C VAL A 283 6.46 -9.86 15.61
N PHE A 284 5.23 -10.02 15.11
CA PHE A 284 4.07 -10.03 15.98
C PHE A 284 4.11 -11.19 16.97
N ASN A 285 4.49 -12.39 16.54
CA ASN A 285 4.62 -13.55 17.42
C ASN A 285 5.58 -13.31 18.58
N LEU A 286 6.78 -12.79 18.29
CA LEU A 286 7.80 -12.53 19.31
C LEU A 286 7.32 -11.50 20.34
N LYS A 287 6.60 -10.46 19.90
CA LYS A 287 6.05 -9.46 20.83
C LYS A 287 4.92 -9.99 21.71
N VAL A 288 4.13 -10.93 21.19
CA VAL A 288 3.10 -11.64 21.98
C VAL A 288 3.79 -12.53 23.01
N GLU A 289 4.78 -13.32 22.60
CA GLU A 289 5.55 -14.21 23.49
C GLU A 289 6.33 -13.45 24.58
N ASP A 290 6.89 -12.29 24.25
CA ASP A 290 7.56 -11.41 25.21
C ASP A 290 6.61 -10.83 26.26
N GLY A 291 5.31 -10.82 25.96
CA GLY A 291 4.25 -10.25 26.77
C GLY A 291 3.95 -8.80 26.41
N ARG A 292 2.66 -8.48 26.25
CA ARG A 292 2.17 -7.14 25.87
C ARG A 292 2.73 -6.01 26.75
N HIS A 293 2.86 -6.23 28.05
CA HIS A 293 3.36 -5.23 29.02
C HIS A 293 4.76 -4.66 28.68
N LYS A 294 5.61 -5.42 27.95
CA LYS A 294 6.93 -4.94 27.51
C LYS A 294 6.88 -4.01 26.30
N TRP A 295 5.79 -4.10 25.55
CA TRP A 295 5.62 -3.45 24.25
C TRP A 295 4.45 -2.48 24.23
N GLU A 296 3.63 -2.42 25.28
CA GLU A 296 2.55 -1.44 25.41
C GLU A 296 3.09 -0.10 25.89
N TYR A 297 2.35 0.94 25.56
CA TYR A 297 2.70 2.32 25.87
C TYR A 297 1.56 2.91 26.67
N ASN A 298 1.87 3.88 27.53
CA ASN A 298 0.85 4.57 28.32
C ASN A 298 -0.12 5.38 27.44
N ARG A 299 0.27 5.66 26.20
CA ARG A 299 -0.52 6.43 25.24
C ARG A 299 -1.45 5.56 24.41
N PHE A 300 -2.71 5.99 24.32
CA PHE A 300 -3.71 5.35 23.47
C PHE A 300 -3.30 5.36 21.99
N GLY A 301 -3.27 4.19 21.36
CA GLY A 301 -3.01 4.09 19.92
C GLY A 301 -1.62 4.52 19.52
N ASN A 302 -0.60 4.30 20.36
CA ASN A 302 0.76 4.76 20.08
C ASN A 302 1.27 4.22 18.74
N TYR A 303 1.21 2.91 18.48
CA TYR A 303 1.67 2.35 17.21
C TYR A 303 0.79 2.73 16.01
N THR A 304 -0.52 2.90 16.24
CA THR A 304 -1.52 3.14 15.19
C THR A 304 -1.61 4.59 14.77
N PHE A 305 -1.46 5.51 15.72
CA PHE A 305 -1.68 6.94 15.54
C PHE A 305 -0.42 7.78 15.77
N ILE A 306 0.78 7.19 15.86
CA ILE A 306 2.03 7.97 16.00
C ILE A 306 2.18 9.07 14.93
N GLY A 307 1.83 8.79 13.68
CA GLY A 307 1.87 9.81 12.63
C GLY A 307 0.92 11.00 12.88
N LEU A 308 -0.21 10.76 13.57
CA LEU A 308 -1.12 11.81 14.00
C LEU A 308 -0.54 12.60 15.18
N TYR A 309 0.09 11.93 16.14
CA TYR A 309 0.79 12.61 17.24
C TYR A 309 1.93 13.50 16.72
N ASP A 310 2.74 12.98 15.78
CA ASP A 310 3.78 13.75 15.10
C ASP A 310 3.21 14.98 14.38
N LEU A 311 2.06 14.83 13.72
CA LEU A 311 1.38 15.94 13.04
C LEU A 311 0.91 17.02 14.01
N LEU A 312 0.42 16.62 15.18
CA LEU A 312 -0.11 17.54 16.20
C LEU A 312 1.00 18.17 17.06
N GLY A 313 2.27 17.78 16.88
CA GLY A 313 3.39 18.29 17.66
C GLY A 313 3.64 17.54 18.97
N PHE A 314 2.98 16.40 19.20
CA PHE A 314 3.19 15.52 20.36
C PHE A 314 4.15 14.35 20.04
N GLY A 315 4.93 14.49 18.96
CA GLY A 315 5.77 13.45 18.39
C GLY A 315 7.01 13.11 19.21
N ASP A 316 7.65 14.12 19.81
CA ASP A 316 8.85 13.88 20.64
C ASP A 316 8.50 13.11 21.91
N ASP A 317 7.35 13.43 22.53
CA ASP A 317 6.80 12.64 23.63
C ASP A 317 6.38 11.22 23.18
N ALA A 318 5.97 11.04 21.92
CA ALA A 318 5.63 9.72 21.38
C ALA A 318 6.87 8.88 21.05
N LYS A 319 7.99 9.54 20.70
CA LYS A 319 9.29 8.90 20.43
C LYS A 319 10.04 8.57 21.71
N SER A 320 9.93 9.38 22.76
CA SER A 320 10.62 9.17 24.04
C SER A 320 10.13 7.95 24.81
N GLU A 321 8.91 7.49 24.54
CA GLU A 321 8.37 6.27 25.16
C GLU A 321 8.94 4.98 24.51
N LYS A 322 9.74 5.06 23.44
CA LYS A 322 10.26 3.90 22.70
C LYS A 322 11.26 3.07 23.52
N ILE A 323 10.83 1.94 24.07
CA ILE A 323 11.78 0.88 24.45
C ILE A 323 12.27 0.21 23.16
N GLY A 324 13.46 0.63 22.70
CA GLY A 324 14.10 0.15 21.48
C GLY A 324 13.40 0.61 20.19
N SER A 325 14.04 0.44 19.03
CA SER A 325 13.47 0.81 17.72
C SER A 325 12.26 -0.05 17.28
N GLY A 326 11.64 -0.79 18.22
CA GLY A 326 10.66 -1.83 17.95
C GLY A 326 11.23 -3.03 17.19
N MET A 327 12.55 -3.08 17.03
CA MET A 327 13.27 -4.15 16.34
C MET A 327 13.36 -5.36 17.25
N VAL A 328 12.91 -6.50 16.75
CA VAL A 328 13.08 -7.81 17.37
C VAL A 328 14.00 -8.66 16.51
N TYR A 329 14.86 -9.43 17.15
CA TYR A 329 15.63 -10.46 16.47
C TYR A 329 14.68 -11.58 16.07
N LEU A 330 14.62 -11.92 14.77
CA LEU A 330 13.61 -12.87 14.27
C LEU A 330 13.83 -14.31 14.78
N GLY A 331 14.97 -14.57 15.40
CA GLY A 331 15.30 -15.85 16.02
C GLY A 331 15.99 -16.82 15.06
N GLY A 332 16.52 -17.88 15.66
CA GLY A 332 17.17 -19.02 15.01
C GLY A 332 18.35 -18.67 14.11
N ASN A 333 18.57 -19.47 13.07
CA ASN A 333 19.70 -19.34 12.13
C ASN A 333 19.57 -18.15 11.16
N SER A 334 18.60 -17.25 11.37
CA SER A 334 18.29 -16.19 10.41
C SER A 334 19.28 -15.03 10.43
N ASN A 335 19.94 -14.75 11.57
CA ASN A 335 20.80 -13.58 11.80
C ASN A 335 20.16 -12.24 11.35
N LYS A 336 18.82 -12.14 11.38
CA LYS A 336 18.05 -10.99 10.89
C LYS A 336 17.13 -10.41 11.95
N SER A 337 16.85 -9.12 11.83
CA SER A 337 16.01 -8.36 12.76
C SER A 337 14.95 -7.57 12.01
N GLY A 338 13.73 -7.51 12.54
CA GLY A 338 12.62 -6.77 11.93
C GLY A 338 11.81 -5.98 12.96
N ASN A 339 11.17 -4.91 12.52
CA ASN A 339 10.27 -4.07 13.34
C ASN A 339 8.86 -3.95 12.76
N ALA A 340 8.70 -4.18 11.46
CA ALA A 340 7.40 -4.17 10.80
C ALA A 340 6.54 -5.31 11.35
N GLN A 341 5.29 -5.00 11.69
CA GLN A 341 4.33 -5.95 12.21
C GLN A 341 2.99 -5.74 11.51
N THR A 342 2.24 -6.81 11.33
CA THR A 342 0.91 -6.73 10.71
C THR A 342 0.01 -5.68 11.40
N VAL A 343 -1.04 -5.25 10.72
CA VAL A 343 -2.04 -4.34 11.31
C VAL A 343 -2.63 -4.89 12.62
N PHE A 344 -2.72 -6.22 12.75
CA PHE A 344 -3.17 -6.89 13.97
C PHE A 344 -2.21 -6.65 15.13
N GLY A 345 -0.90 -6.73 14.88
CA GLY A 345 0.10 -6.57 15.92
C GLY A 345 0.07 -5.18 16.55
N SER A 346 0.01 -4.15 15.73
CA SER A 346 -0.07 -2.77 16.28
C SER A 346 -1.37 -2.52 17.02
N ALA A 347 -2.50 -2.98 16.48
CA ALA A 347 -3.79 -2.82 17.15
C ALA A 347 -3.90 -3.63 18.45
N TYR A 348 -3.25 -4.80 18.54
CA TYR A 348 -3.16 -5.59 19.77
C TYR A 348 -2.31 -4.88 20.83
N LEU A 349 -1.14 -4.37 20.47
CA LEU A 349 -0.29 -3.67 21.43
C LEU A 349 -1.00 -2.43 21.98
N ASP A 350 -1.64 -1.65 21.11
CA ASP A 350 -2.34 -0.42 21.49
C ASP A 350 -3.62 -0.67 22.30
N PHE A 351 -4.43 -1.67 21.95
CA PHE A 351 -5.80 -1.78 22.46
C PHE A 351 -6.13 -3.13 23.13
N GLY A 352 -5.15 -4.03 23.23
CA GLY A 352 -5.35 -5.40 23.72
C GLY A 352 -6.18 -6.28 22.76
N PRO A 353 -6.49 -7.53 23.14
CA PRO A 353 -7.19 -8.48 22.27
C PRO A 353 -8.58 -7.99 21.80
N LEU A 354 -9.41 -7.53 22.74
CA LEU A 354 -10.77 -7.06 22.44
C LEU A 354 -10.75 -5.75 21.66
N GLY A 355 -9.91 -4.80 22.07
CA GLY A 355 -9.77 -3.52 21.38
C GLY A 355 -9.23 -3.68 19.97
N MET A 356 -8.30 -4.62 19.72
CA MET A 356 -7.86 -5.00 18.39
C MET A 356 -9.03 -5.49 17.52
N ALA A 357 -9.85 -6.41 18.03
CA ALA A 357 -11.01 -6.93 17.28
C ALA A 357 -11.98 -5.80 16.89
N ILE A 358 -12.30 -4.91 17.83
CA ILE A 358 -13.16 -3.74 17.60
C ILE A 358 -12.52 -2.79 16.58
N PHE A 359 -11.24 -2.46 16.73
CA PHE A 359 -10.54 -1.54 15.84
C PHE A 359 -10.49 -2.07 14.40
N ILE A 360 -10.16 -3.35 14.22
CA ILE A 360 -10.15 -4.01 12.91
C ILE A 360 -11.57 -4.05 12.33
N PHE A 361 -12.58 -4.40 13.12
CA PHE A 361 -13.97 -4.37 12.67
C PHE A 361 -14.38 -2.98 12.17
N LEU A 362 -14.16 -1.93 12.97
CA LEU A 362 -14.53 -0.55 12.63
C LEU A 362 -13.79 -0.06 11.39
N SER A 363 -12.49 -0.34 11.31
CA SER A 363 -11.65 -0.01 10.16
C SER A 363 -12.20 -0.59 8.86
N TYR A 364 -12.42 -1.90 8.82
CA TYR A 364 -12.92 -2.58 7.63
C TYR A 364 -14.38 -2.25 7.35
N PHE A 365 -15.18 -1.95 8.37
CA PHE A 365 -16.54 -1.47 8.19
C PHE A 365 -16.55 -0.10 7.49
N LEU A 366 -15.69 0.83 7.90
CA LEU A 366 -15.58 2.16 7.27
C LEU A 366 -15.12 2.05 5.81
N PHE A 367 -14.10 1.26 5.53
CA PHE A 367 -13.61 1.03 4.16
C PHE A 367 -14.67 0.32 3.31
N GLY A 368 -15.29 -0.75 3.80
CA GLY A 368 -16.36 -1.47 3.11
C GLY A 368 -17.58 -0.59 2.84
N ARG A 369 -18.01 0.23 3.82
CA ARG A 369 -19.09 1.20 3.64
C ARG A 369 -18.73 2.21 2.56
N TYR A 370 -17.52 2.77 2.59
CA TYR A 370 -17.11 3.74 1.58
C TYR A 370 -17.08 3.11 0.18
N TYR A 371 -16.52 1.90 0.09
CA TYR A 371 -16.42 1.13 -1.15
C TYR A 371 -17.79 0.85 -1.75
N TYR A 372 -18.68 0.17 -1.01
CA TYR A 372 -19.96 -0.24 -1.57
C TYR A 372 -20.89 0.94 -1.81
N LYS A 373 -20.95 1.92 -0.89
CA LYS A 373 -21.87 3.07 -1.01
C LYS A 373 -21.44 4.06 -2.08
N TYR A 374 -20.16 4.41 -2.16
CA TYR A 374 -19.67 5.53 -2.97
C TYR A 374 -18.86 5.13 -4.20
N ILE A 375 -18.53 3.85 -4.37
CA ILE A 375 -17.78 3.36 -5.53
C ILE A 375 -18.61 2.34 -6.31
N VAL A 376 -19.03 1.23 -5.67
CA VAL A 376 -19.75 0.14 -6.35
C VAL A 376 -21.17 0.55 -6.74
N CYS A 377 -21.93 1.16 -5.83
CA CYS A 377 -23.30 1.62 -6.10
C CYS A 377 -23.33 2.97 -6.85
N SER A 378 -22.24 3.32 -7.52
CA SER A 378 -22.08 4.60 -8.18
C SER A 378 -21.30 4.45 -9.48
N TYR A 379 -21.20 5.55 -10.21
CA TYR A 379 -20.87 5.55 -11.61
C TYR A 379 -19.94 6.72 -11.94
N SER A 380 -19.13 6.55 -12.99
CA SER A 380 -18.10 7.51 -13.39
C SER A 380 -18.69 8.90 -13.56
N SER A 381 -18.21 9.80 -12.71
CA SER A 381 -18.59 11.20 -12.63
C SER A 381 -17.46 11.94 -11.94
N TYR A 382 -17.40 13.26 -12.05
CA TYR A 382 -16.38 14.06 -11.36
C TYR A 382 -16.33 13.76 -9.86
N THR A 383 -17.49 13.75 -9.18
CA THR A 383 -17.55 13.51 -7.73
C THR A 383 -17.15 12.08 -7.37
N ARG A 384 -17.62 11.08 -8.12
CA ARG A 384 -17.27 9.68 -7.88
C ARG A 384 -15.79 9.43 -8.13
N ASN A 385 -15.22 9.95 -9.22
CA ASN A 385 -13.83 9.71 -9.59
C ASN A 385 -12.87 10.40 -8.60
N LYS A 386 -13.24 11.56 -8.05
CA LYS A 386 -12.54 12.15 -6.89
C LYS A 386 -12.56 11.22 -5.68
N ARG A 387 -13.75 10.70 -5.33
CA ARG A 387 -13.92 9.78 -4.20
C ARG A 387 -13.15 8.48 -4.39
N LEU A 388 -13.09 7.97 -5.61
CA LEU A 388 -12.33 6.79 -6.01
C LEU A 388 -10.83 7.02 -5.78
N LEU A 389 -10.26 8.15 -6.21
CA LEU A 389 -8.84 8.43 -5.99
C LEU A 389 -8.47 8.48 -4.51
N VAL A 390 -9.29 9.15 -3.68
CA VAL A 390 -9.10 9.19 -2.22
C VAL A 390 -9.16 7.77 -1.66
N TYR A 391 -10.15 6.98 -2.06
CA TYR A 391 -10.28 5.59 -1.62
C TYR A 391 -9.07 4.76 -2.01
N VAL A 392 -8.61 4.83 -3.26
CA VAL A 392 -7.46 4.06 -3.72
C VAL A 392 -6.20 4.44 -2.95
N TYR A 393 -5.95 5.73 -2.72
CA TYR A 393 -4.82 6.20 -1.93
C TYR A 393 -4.83 5.65 -0.49
N CYS A 394 -5.99 5.69 0.18
CA CYS A 394 -6.15 5.13 1.52
C CYS A 394 -6.10 3.60 1.52
N TYR A 395 -6.72 2.94 0.55
CA TYR A 395 -6.80 1.48 0.42
C TYR A 395 -5.41 0.88 0.24
N VAL A 396 -4.60 1.41 -0.68
CA VAL A 396 -3.25 0.86 -0.91
C VAL A 396 -2.31 1.14 0.26
N SER A 397 -2.57 2.21 1.02
CA SER A 397 -1.80 2.51 2.21
C SER A 397 -2.18 1.57 3.35
N ILE A 398 -3.46 1.38 3.66
CA ILE A 398 -3.89 0.61 4.84
C ILE A 398 -4.17 -0.85 4.48
N ILE A 399 -5.15 -1.08 3.59
CA ILE A 399 -5.67 -2.42 3.31
C ILE A 399 -4.64 -3.28 2.59
N ALA A 400 -4.00 -2.73 1.56
CA ALA A 400 -3.07 -3.53 0.74
C ALA A 400 -1.76 -3.87 1.47
N LEU A 401 -1.39 -3.09 2.48
CA LEU A 401 -0.18 -3.30 3.28
C LEU A 401 -0.48 -3.88 4.67
N ALA A 402 -1.74 -4.22 4.99
CA ALA A 402 -2.15 -4.72 6.30
C ALA A 402 -1.38 -5.99 6.75
N PHE A 403 -0.96 -6.82 5.80
CA PHE A 403 -0.13 -8.01 6.06
C PHE A 403 1.35 -7.67 6.35
N TYR A 404 1.81 -6.49 5.92
CA TYR A 404 3.20 -6.08 6.01
C TYR A 404 3.47 -5.15 7.21
N ASP A 405 2.69 -4.07 7.33
CA ASP A 405 2.87 -3.06 8.38
C ASP A 405 1.56 -2.31 8.68
N ASN A 406 1.49 -1.71 9.87
CA ASN A 406 0.41 -0.81 10.26
C ASN A 406 0.56 0.57 9.61
N CYS A 407 0.26 0.68 8.33
CA CYS A 407 0.50 1.90 7.57
C CYS A 407 -0.47 3.08 7.88
N TYR A 408 -1.29 3.00 8.95
CA TYR A 408 -2.07 4.14 9.44
C TYR A 408 -1.16 5.31 9.83
N TRP A 409 -0.02 5.04 10.48
CA TRP A 409 0.94 6.07 10.86
C TRP A 409 1.48 6.84 9.63
N ILE A 410 1.71 6.14 8.51
CA ILE A 410 2.17 6.78 7.28
C ILE A 410 1.08 7.68 6.70
N LEU A 411 -0.16 7.18 6.65
CA LEU A 411 -1.29 7.93 6.10
C LEU A 411 -1.60 9.20 6.91
N LEU A 412 -1.55 9.09 8.24
CA LEU A 412 -1.86 10.16 9.18
C LEU A 412 -0.68 11.10 9.46
N SER A 413 0.50 10.83 8.90
CA SER A 413 1.66 11.72 8.97
C SER A 413 1.47 13.00 8.14
N SER A 414 2.27 14.02 8.44
CA SER A 414 2.37 15.25 7.64
C SER A 414 2.62 14.98 6.15
N THR A 415 3.46 13.99 5.83
CA THR A 415 3.77 13.59 4.46
C THR A 415 2.56 12.93 3.78
N GLY A 416 1.84 12.05 4.50
CA GLY A 416 0.64 11.39 3.99
C GLY A 416 -0.48 12.38 3.67
N ILE A 417 -0.80 13.24 4.64
CA ILE A 417 -1.86 14.25 4.50
C ILE A 417 -1.51 15.25 3.40
N LEU A 418 -0.28 15.75 3.34
CA LEU A 418 0.14 16.67 2.28
C LEU A 418 0.06 16.02 0.89
N THR A 419 0.41 14.74 0.78
CA THR A 419 0.28 14.00 -0.50
C THR A 419 -1.19 13.88 -0.91
N LEU A 420 -2.10 13.63 0.04
CA LEU A 420 -3.54 13.60 -0.22
C LEU A 420 -4.08 14.98 -0.66
N LEU A 421 -3.62 16.07 -0.02
CA LEU A 421 -3.99 17.43 -0.42
C LEU A 421 -3.52 17.75 -1.84
N VAL A 422 -2.26 17.42 -2.17
CA VAL A 422 -1.70 17.57 -3.52
C VAL A 422 -2.54 16.77 -4.53
N LEU A 423 -2.90 15.53 -4.21
CA LEU A 423 -3.77 14.69 -5.06
C LEU A 423 -5.12 15.36 -5.33
N LEU A 424 -5.76 15.94 -4.31
CA LEU A 424 -7.06 16.62 -4.46
C LEU A 424 -6.96 17.90 -5.29
N VAL A 425 -5.93 18.71 -5.07
CA VAL A 425 -5.68 19.94 -5.83
C VAL A 425 -5.39 19.61 -7.29
N MET A 426 -4.52 18.63 -7.54
CA MET A 426 -4.23 18.18 -8.90
C MET A 426 -5.46 17.59 -9.58
N TYR A 427 -6.28 16.82 -8.88
CA TYR A 427 -7.54 16.30 -9.45
C TYR A 427 -8.45 17.44 -9.91
N TRP A 428 -8.65 18.46 -9.07
CA TRP A 428 -9.42 19.63 -9.44
C TRP A 428 -8.82 20.31 -10.69
N PHE A 429 -7.51 20.54 -10.71
CA PHE A 429 -6.82 21.19 -11.83
C PHE A 429 -6.99 20.42 -13.15
N TYR A 430 -6.72 19.11 -13.13
CA TYR A 430 -6.87 18.24 -14.29
C TYR A 430 -8.29 18.26 -14.86
N PHE A 431 -9.28 17.98 -14.01
CA PHE A 431 -10.63 17.71 -14.48
C PHE A 431 -11.51 18.96 -14.67
N LYS A 432 -11.12 20.11 -14.11
CA LYS A 432 -11.84 21.39 -14.32
C LYS A 432 -11.16 22.33 -15.32
N LYS A 433 -9.84 22.32 -15.43
CA LYS A 433 -9.09 23.29 -16.25
C LYS A 433 -8.41 22.68 -17.47
N LEU A 434 -7.91 21.43 -17.37
CA LEU A 434 -7.06 20.85 -18.41
C LEU A 434 -7.77 19.89 -19.38
N LEU A 435 -8.90 19.30 -18.98
CA LEU A 435 -9.63 18.38 -19.83
C LEU A 435 -10.35 19.10 -20.97
N ILE A 436 -10.10 18.62 -22.19
CA ILE A 436 -10.87 19.02 -23.37
C ILE A 436 -12.21 18.28 -23.31
N LYS A 437 -13.31 19.02 -23.12
CA LYS A 437 -14.66 18.48 -23.32
C LYS A 437 -14.88 18.33 -24.82
N LYS A 438 -14.86 17.10 -25.35
CA LYS A 438 -15.47 16.86 -26.67
C LYS A 438 -16.99 17.00 -26.51
N LYS A 439 -17.62 17.77 -27.41
CA LYS A 439 -19.07 17.66 -27.63
C LYS A 439 -19.36 16.20 -27.95
N ASN A 440 -20.30 15.58 -27.23
CA ASN A 440 -20.75 14.24 -27.55
C ASN A 440 -21.33 14.26 -28.96
N ASN A 441 -20.86 13.37 -29.84
CA ASN A 441 -21.62 12.98 -31.02
C ASN A 441 -22.77 12.09 -30.58
#